data_AF-W2SPA5-F1
#
_entry.id   AF-W2SPA5-F1
#
_cell.length_a   1.000
_cell.length_b   1.000
_cell.length_c   1.000
_cell.angle_alpha   90.00
_cell.angle_beta   90.00
_cell.angle_gamma   90.00
#
_symmetry.space_group_name_H-M   'P 1'
#
loop_
_entity.id
_entity.type
_entity.pdbx_description
1 polymer ?
#
loop_
_entity_poly.entity_id
_entity_poly.type
_entity_poly.pdbx_seq_one_letter_code
_entity_poly.pdbx_strand_id
1 'polypeptide(L)'
;MVSHQMRCLEALGRWGELNERARTIEKKDQKVAVMAARGAWAVGEWQAMEDYVAQVNENTQDGAMLRAVLAVKRDEYDVAMNYIEKVRDMYDGELTAMASESYERAYGAMVCVQQLAELEEAMEFKLRPERQARIALLWSRRLQGCRQNIEHWQRLLMI
;
A
#
# COMPACT_ATOMS: atom_id res chain seq x y z
N MET A 1 18.07 -13.17 9.45
CA MET A 1 19.04 -12.23 8.83
C MET A 1 18.49 -11.62 7.53
N VAL A 2 18.04 -12.43 6.56
CA VAL A 2 17.55 -11.97 5.26
C VAL A 2 16.35 -11.00 5.35
N SER A 3 15.37 -11.29 6.22
CA SER A 3 14.21 -10.40 6.44
C SER A 3 14.59 -8.98 6.90
N HIS A 4 15.67 -8.82 7.67
CA HIS A 4 16.08 -7.50 8.16
C HIS A 4 16.77 -6.69 7.07
N GLN A 5 17.60 -7.34 6.25
CA GLN A 5 18.22 -6.72 5.08
C GLN A 5 17.16 -6.23 4.08
N MET A 6 16.13 -7.05 3.81
CA MET A 6 15.03 -6.64 2.93
C MET A 6 14.26 -5.42 3.47
N ARG A 7 14.01 -5.36 4.79
CA ARG A 7 13.40 -4.17 5.40
C ARG A 7 14.25 -2.92 5.22
N CYS A 8 15.57 -3.04 5.38
CA CYS A 8 16.47 -1.91 5.14
C CYS A 8 16.42 -1.47 3.67
N LEU A 9 16.39 -2.41 2.71
CA LEU A 9 16.27 -2.09 1.29
C LEU A 9 14.94 -1.40 0.96
N GLU A 10 13.84 -1.85 1.57
CA GLU A 10 12.51 -1.23 1.45
C GLU A 10 12.52 0.21 1.97
N ALA A 11 13.05 0.43 3.18
CA ALA A 11 13.16 1.75 3.80
C ALA A 11 14.09 2.71 3.03
N LEU A 12 15.09 2.16 2.32
CA LEU A 12 15.99 2.93 1.45
C LEU A 12 15.42 3.14 0.04
N GLY A 13 14.28 2.55 -0.30
CA GLY A 13 13.71 2.59 -1.65
C GLY A 13 14.53 1.87 -2.72
N ARG A 14 15.42 0.95 -2.34
CA ARG A 14 16.25 0.16 -3.26
C ARG A 14 15.49 -1.05 -3.78
N TRP A 15 14.45 -0.80 -4.57
CA TRP A 15 13.51 -1.81 -5.03
C TRP A 15 14.12 -2.88 -5.94
N GLY A 16 15.08 -2.52 -6.79
CA GLY A 16 15.78 -3.48 -7.66
C GLY A 16 16.54 -4.54 -6.87
N GLU A 17 17.39 -4.10 -5.93
CA GLU A 17 18.13 -4.99 -5.04
C GLU A 17 17.19 -5.84 -4.16
N LEU A 18 16.08 -5.26 -3.70
CA LEU A 18 15.06 -5.98 -2.94
C LEU A 18 14.43 -7.11 -3.76
N ASN A 19 14.08 -6.84 -5.03
CA ASN A 19 13.45 -7.82 -5.91
C ASN A 19 14.41 -8.96 -6.28
N GLU A 20 15.67 -8.64 -6.60
CA GLU A 20 16.71 -9.65 -6.81
C GLU A 20 16.83 -10.56 -5.59
N ARG A 21 16.88 -9.96 -4.39
CA ARG A 21 16.96 -10.72 -3.15
C ARG A 21 15.72 -11.56 -2.90
N ALA A 22 14.52 -11.02 -3.15
CA ALA A 22 13.26 -11.72 -3.00
C ALA A 22 13.17 -12.96 -3.91
N ARG A 23 13.72 -12.89 -5.13
CA ARG A 23 13.78 -14.02 -6.06
C ARG A 23 14.67 -15.16 -5.55
N THR A 24 15.75 -14.86 -4.84
CA THR A 24 16.64 -15.89 -4.26
C THR A 24 16.04 -16.68 -3.09
N ILE A 25 14.90 -16.26 -2.55
CA ILE A 25 14.27 -16.89 -1.39
C ILE A 25 13.19 -17.89 -1.87
N GLU A 26 13.46 -19.19 -1.67
CA GLU A 26 12.52 -20.25 -2.05
C GLU A 26 11.28 -20.30 -1.14
N LYS A 27 11.46 -20.29 0.19
CA LYS A 27 10.35 -20.23 1.16
C LYS A 27 10.22 -18.82 1.72
N LYS A 28 9.23 -18.09 1.22
CA LYS A 28 8.91 -16.75 1.71
C LYS A 28 7.98 -16.85 2.91
N ASP A 29 8.37 -16.27 4.03
CA ASP A 29 7.43 -16.00 5.10
C ASP A 29 6.46 -14.87 4.69
N GLN A 30 5.38 -14.67 5.45
CA GLN A 30 4.38 -13.64 5.14
C GLN A 30 4.99 -12.24 5.00
N LYS A 31 5.98 -11.90 5.82
CA LYS A 31 6.62 -10.57 5.80
C LYS A 31 7.45 -10.38 4.54
N VAL A 32 8.21 -11.40 4.15
CA VAL A 32 9.03 -11.41 2.92
C VAL A 32 8.15 -11.38 1.68
N ALA A 33 7.04 -12.12 1.67
CA ALA A 33 6.08 -12.10 0.56
C ALA A 33 5.48 -10.70 0.37
N VAL A 34 5.11 -10.03 1.45
CA VAL A 34 4.60 -8.65 1.41
C VAL A 34 5.67 -7.66 0.92
N MET A 35 6.90 -7.72 1.44
CA MET A 35 7.99 -6.86 0.98
C MET A 35 8.31 -7.08 -0.50
N ALA A 36 8.30 -8.34 -0.96
CA ALA A 36 8.50 -8.68 -2.36
C ALA A 36 7.38 -8.15 -3.26
N ALA A 37 6.11 -8.25 -2.81
CA ALA A 37 4.98 -7.68 -3.53
C ALA A 37 5.08 -6.16 -3.66
N ARG A 38 5.46 -5.46 -2.57
CA ARG A 38 5.70 -4.01 -2.61
C ARG A 38 6.86 -3.63 -3.52
N GLY A 39 7.95 -4.40 -3.51
CA GLY A 39 9.07 -4.18 -4.43
C GLY A 39 8.70 -4.40 -5.89
N ALA A 40 7.92 -5.44 -6.19
CA ALA A 40 7.42 -5.70 -7.54
C ALA A 40 6.49 -4.58 -8.02
N TRP A 41 5.59 -4.12 -7.14
CA TRP A 41 4.72 -2.97 -7.39
C TRP A 41 5.53 -1.70 -7.70
N ALA A 42 6.53 -1.38 -6.89
CA ALA A 42 7.34 -0.17 -7.03
C ALA A 42 8.16 -0.13 -8.34
N VAL A 43 8.55 -1.28 -8.89
CA VAL A 43 9.28 -1.39 -10.17
C VAL A 43 8.32 -1.55 -11.36
N GLY A 44 7.02 -1.75 -11.11
CA GLY A 44 6.01 -1.98 -12.15
C GLY A 44 5.98 -3.41 -12.69
N GLU A 45 6.58 -4.38 -11.99
CA GLU A 45 6.53 -5.80 -12.33
C GLU A 45 5.22 -6.44 -11.84
N TRP A 46 4.09 -6.10 -12.49
CA TRP A 46 2.76 -6.51 -12.06
C TRP A 46 2.56 -8.03 -11.95
N GLN A 47 3.11 -8.81 -12.89
CA GLN A 47 2.97 -10.28 -12.83
C GLN A 47 3.66 -10.86 -11.58
N ALA A 48 4.86 -10.38 -11.27
CA ALA A 48 5.57 -10.81 -10.07
C ALA A 48 4.84 -10.37 -8.79
N MET A 49 4.23 -9.18 -8.80
CA MET A 49 3.39 -8.72 -7.71
C MET A 49 2.22 -9.67 -7.47
N GLU A 50 1.52 -10.11 -8.51
CA GLU A 50 0.41 -11.08 -8.40
C GLU A 50 0.86 -12.41 -7.76
N ASP A 51 1.98 -12.96 -8.24
CA ASP A 51 2.54 -14.21 -7.71
C ASP A 51 2.92 -14.10 -6.23
N TYR A 52 3.44 -12.95 -5.80
CA TYR A 52 3.75 -12.70 -4.39
C TYR A 52 2.49 -12.48 -3.56
N VAL A 53 1.52 -11.71 -4.05
CA VAL A 53 0.26 -11.45 -3.35
C VAL A 53 -0.54 -12.72 -3.15
N ALA A 54 -0.50 -13.67 -4.10
CA ALA A 54 -1.13 -14.98 -3.97
C ALA A 54 -0.59 -15.78 -2.75
N GLN A 55 0.65 -15.53 -2.33
CA GLN A 55 1.27 -16.17 -1.15
C GLN A 55 0.97 -15.42 0.16
N VAL A 56 0.50 -14.16 0.08
CA VAL A 56 0.15 -13.35 1.24
C VAL A 56 -1.27 -13.68 1.70
N ASN A 57 -1.44 -13.88 3.01
CA ASN A 57 -2.74 -14.09 3.64
C ASN A 57 -3.67 -12.88 3.40
N GLU A 58 -4.78 -13.12 2.72
CA GLU A 58 -5.79 -12.10 2.37
C GLU A 58 -6.52 -11.49 3.57
N ASN A 59 -6.43 -12.11 4.74
CA ASN A 59 -7.05 -11.64 5.99
C ASN A 59 -6.12 -10.75 6.82
N THR A 60 -4.98 -10.34 6.24
CA THR A 60 -4.10 -9.32 6.81
C THR A 60 -4.34 -7.99 6.11
N GLN A 61 -4.08 -6.88 6.82
CA GLN A 61 -4.19 -5.52 6.27
C GLN A 61 -3.38 -5.37 4.97
N ASP A 62 -2.11 -5.78 5.00
CA ASP A 62 -1.22 -5.78 3.84
C ASP A 62 -1.74 -6.66 2.69
N GLY A 63 -2.23 -7.86 3.00
CA GLY A 63 -2.72 -8.80 1.99
C GLY A 63 -3.98 -8.33 1.27
N ALA A 64 -4.91 -7.68 2.00
CA ALA A 64 -6.11 -7.09 1.43
C ALA A 64 -5.79 -5.80 0.66
N MET A 65 -4.92 -4.93 1.19
CA MET A 65 -4.47 -3.70 0.52
C MET A 65 -3.80 -3.99 -0.82
N LEU A 66 -2.87 -4.95 -0.87
CA LEU A 66 -2.19 -5.30 -2.12
C LEU A 66 -3.14 -5.89 -3.17
N ARG A 67 -4.18 -6.63 -2.74
CA ARG A 67 -5.23 -7.13 -3.63
C ARG A 67 -6.12 -6.01 -4.15
N ALA A 68 -6.44 -5.00 -3.33
CA ALA A 68 -7.15 -3.81 -3.79
C ALA A 68 -6.38 -3.10 -4.90
N VAL A 69 -5.06 -2.91 -4.73
CA VAL A 69 -4.19 -2.29 -5.77
C VAL A 69 -4.22 -3.11 -7.07
N LEU A 70 -4.09 -4.43 -6.99
CA LEU A 70 -4.17 -5.29 -8.18
C LEU A 70 -5.55 -5.23 -8.87
N ALA A 71 -6.64 -5.18 -8.10
CA ALA A 71 -7.99 -5.04 -8.63
C ALA A 71 -8.18 -3.70 -9.36
N VAL A 72 -7.69 -2.58 -8.79
CA VAL A 72 -7.69 -1.28 -9.47
C VAL A 72 -6.86 -1.30 -10.75
N LYS A 73 -5.73 -2.03 -10.76
CA LYS A 73 -4.88 -2.17 -11.95
C LYS A 73 -5.55 -2.96 -13.07
N ARG A 74 -6.41 -3.92 -12.72
CA ARG A 74 -7.22 -4.75 -13.64
C ARG A 74 -8.56 -4.11 -14.01
N ASP A 75 -8.84 -2.91 -13.48
CA ASP A 75 -10.11 -2.19 -13.64
C ASP A 75 -11.33 -2.97 -13.08
N GLU A 76 -11.09 -3.86 -12.10
CA GLU A 76 -12.11 -4.60 -11.34
C GLU A 76 -12.57 -3.78 -10.12
N TYR A 77 -13.25 -2.66 -10.36
CA TYR A 77 -13.53 -1.67 -9.31
C TYR A 77 -14.41 -2.17 -8.17
N ASP A 78 -15.39 -3.04 -8.44
CA ASP A 78 -16.24 -3.62 -7.39
C ASP A 78 -15.41 -4.51 -6.45
N VAL A 79 -14.47 -5.28 -7.00
CA VAL A 79 -13.55 -6.13 -6.22
C VAL A 79 -12.58 -5.26 -5.41
N ALA A 80 -12.06 -4.20 -6.02
CA ALA A 80 -11.21 -3.24 -5.33
C ALA A 80 -11.92 -2.61 -4.12
N MET A 81 -13.17 -2.18 -4.31
CA MET A 81 -13.98 -1.58 -3.23
C MET A 81 -14.20 -2.56 -2.07
N ASN A 82 -14.53 -3.81 -2.35
CA ASN A 82 -14.69 -4.84 -1.32
C ASN A 82 -13.41 -5.02 -0.48
N TYR A 83 -12.23 -5.01 -1.11
CA TYR A 83 -10.98 -5.08 -0.36
C TYR A 83 -10.67 -3.80 0.40
N ILE A 84 -10.97 -2.62 -0.16
CA ILE A 84 -10.79 -1.32 0.53
C ILE A 84 -11.64 -1.27 1.80
N GLU A 85 -12.91 -1.63 1.72
CA GLU A 85 -13.81 -1.73 2.87
C GLU A 85 -13.28 -2.74 3.89
N LYS A 86 -12.85 -3.92 3.43
CA LYS A 86 -12.23 -4.93 4.31
C LYS A 86 -11.01 -4.40 5.08
N VAL A 87 -10.16 -3.59 4.46
CA VAL A 87 -9.01 -2.97 5.17
C VAL A 87 -9.48 -1.90 6.15
N ARG A 88 -10.50 -1.10 5.83
CA ARG A 88 -11.08 -0.11 6.75
C ARG A 88 -11.65 -0.78 7.99
N ASP A 89 -12.41 -1.85 7.84
CA ASP A 89 -12.98 -2.60 8.96
C ASP A 89 -11.89 -3.14 9.90
N MET A 90 -10.75 -3.58 9.36
CA MET A 90 -9.60 -3.99 10.18
C MET A 90 -8.98 -2.82 10.96
N TYR A 91 -8.94 -1.62 10.39
CA TYR A 91 -8.38 -0.44 11.04
C TYR A 91 -9.34 0.22 12.03
N ASP A 92 -10.66 0.04 11.89
CA ASP A 92 -11.67 0.75 12.69
C ASP A 92 -11.49 0.51 14.20
N GLY A 93 -11.25 -0.76 14.57
CA GLY A 93 -10.95 -1.15 15.94
C GLY A 93 -9.58 -0.67 16.45
N GLU A 94 -8.55 -0.73 15.59
CA GLU A 94 -7.17 -0.37 15.96
C GLU A 94 -6.99 1.15 16.10
N LEU A 95 -7.58 1.94 15.19
CA LEU A 95 -7.49 3.39 15.19
C LEU A 95 -8.16 4.00 16.42
N THR A 96 -9.35 3.49 16.77
CA THR A 96 -10.07 3.97 17.96
C THR A 96 -9.23 3.77 19.23
N ALA A 97 -8.59 2.60 19.37
CA ALA A 97 -7.71 2.32 20.49
C ALA A 97 -6.45 3.19 20.47
N MET A 98 -5.71 3.23 19.36
CA MET A 98 -4.43 3.96 19.26
C MET A 98 -4.60 5.48 19.40
N ALA A 99 -5.65 6.05 18.82
CA ALA A 99 -5.91 7.48 18.88
C ALA A 99 -6.25 7.95 20.30
N SER A 100 -6.85 7.09 21.12
CA SER A 100 -7.12 7.38 22.54
C SER A 100 -5.84 7.50 23.37
N GLU A 101 -4.75 6.85 22.95
CA GLU A 101 -3.49 6.85 23.66
C GLU A 101 -2.56 7.98 23.19
N SER A 102 -2.35 8.10 21.87
CA SER A 102 -1.60 9.21 21.29
C SER A 102 -1.75 9.26 19.77
N TYR A 103 -1.68 10.47 19.23
CA TYR A 103 -1.64 10.68 17.78
C TYR A 103 -0.46 9.98 17.10
N GLU A 104 0.73 9.97 17.73
CA GLU A 104 1.94 9.34 17.17
C GLU A 104 1.75 7.85 16.90
N ARG A 105 1.08 7.12 17.82
CA ARG A 105 0.80 5.70 17.63
C ARG A 105 -0.22 5.44 16.54
N ALA A 106 -1.23 6.31 16.41
CA ALA A 106 -2.25 6.20 15.38
C ALA A 106 -1.75 6.62 13.98
N TYR A 107 -0.64 7.36 13.89
CA TYR A 107 -0.21 8.00 12.65
C TYR A 107 0.05 7.01 11.51
N GLY A 108 0.68 5.86 11.80
CA GLY A 108 0.91 4.83 10.79
C GLY A 108 -0.39 4.29 10.17
N ALA A 109 -1.41 4.06 10.99
CA ALA A 109 -2.73 3.64 10.52
C ALA A 109 -3.47 4.76 9.78
N MET A 110 -3.31 6.02 10.19
CA MET A 110 -3.85 7.17 9.46
C MET A 110 -3.28 7.28 8.05
N VAL A 111 -1.98 7.00 7.86
CA VAL A 111 -1.36 6.94 6.54
C VAL A 111 -2.00 5.83 5.70
N CYS A 112 -2.23 4.64 6.27
CA CYS A 112 -2.91 3.56 5.56
C CYS A 112 -4.34 3.93 5.16
N VAL A 113 -5.11 4.60 6.03
CA VAL A 113 -6.46 5.09 5.68
C VAL A 113 -6.41 6.14 4.57
N GLN A 114 -5.43 7.03 4.59
CA GLN A 114 -5.22 7.98 3.50
C GLN A 114 -4.91 7.27 2.19
N GLN A 115 -4.05 6.24 2.22
CA GLN A 115 -3.77 5.41 1.04
C GLN A 115 -5.02 4.76 0.46
N LEU A 116 -5.94 4.26 1.30
CA LEU A 116 -7.22 3.71 0.86
C LEU A 116 -8.09 4.77 0.17
N ALA A 117 -8.14 5.98 0.71
CA ALA A 117 -8.88 7.10 0.10
C ALA A 117 -8.26 7.52 -1.24
N GLU A 118 -6.93 7.56 -1.35
CA GLU A 118 -6.24 7.86 -2.60
C GLU A 118 -6.48 6.78 -3.66
N LEU A 119 -6.59 5.50 -3.26
CA LEU A 119 -6.93 4.41 -4.16
C LEU A 119 -8.36 4.52 -4.71
N GLU A 120 -9.33 4.93 -3.90
CA GLU A 120 -10.70 5.25 -4.37
C GLU A 120 -10.72 6.43 -5.33
N GLU A 121 -9.96 7.48 -5.00
CA GLU A 121 -9.83 8.65 -5.85
C GLU A 121 -9.14 8.31 -7.17
N ALA A 122 -8.21 7.34 -7.20
CA ALA A 122 -7.60 6.85 -8.43
C ALA A 122 -8.61 6.14 -9.34
N MET A 123 -9.54 5.36 -8.76
CA MET A 123 -10.66 4.79 -9.51
C MET A 123 -11.57 5.90 -10.05
N GLU A 124 -11.93 6.88 -9.22
CA GLU A 124 -12.75 8.01 -9.62
C GLU A 124 -12.09 8.86 -10.71
N PHE A 125 -10.77 9.06 -10.62
CA PHE A 125 -9.97 9.80 -11.60
C PHE A 125 -10.02 9.14 -12.98
N LYS A 126 -10.00 7.81 -13.05
CA LYS A 126 -10.15 7.05 -14.31
C LYS A 126 -11.57 7.15 -14.87
N LEU A 127 -12.59 7.04 -14.01
CA LEU A 127 -13.99 6.94 -14.42
C LEU A 127 -14.65 8.29 -14.73
N ARG A 128 -14.17 9.39 -14.12
CA ARG A 128 -14.83 10.70 -14.14
C ARG A 128 -13.86 11.81 -14.55
N PRO A 129 -13.66 12.04 -15.86
CA PRO A 129 -12.74 13.06 -16.38
C PRO A 129 -12.98 14.47 -15.81
N GLU A 130 -14.24 14.83 -15.56
CA GLU A 130 -14.64 16.12 -15.00
C GLU A 130 -14.14 16.35 -13.55
N ARG A 131 -13.73 15.28 -12.87
CA ARG A 131 -13.23 15.33 -11.48
C ARG A 131 -11.71 15.33 -11.39
N GLN A 132 -11.00 15.01 -12.47
CA GLN A 132 -9.54 14.86 -12.49
C GLN A 132 -8.79 16.08 -11.95
N ALA A 133 -9.15 17.29 -12.40
CA ALA A 133 -8.48 18.52 -11.95
C ALA A 133 -8.62 18.74 -10.45
N ARG A 134 -9.79 18.42 -9.88
CA ARG A 134 -10.04 18.54 -8.44
C ARG A 134 -9.27 17.51 -7.65
N ILE A 135 -9.24 16.26 -8.13
CA ILE A 135 -8.50 15.15 -7.48
C ILE A 135 -7.00 15.44 -7.49
N ALA A 136 -6.44 15.87 -8.63
CA ALA A 136 -5.02 16.23 -8.73
C ALA A 136 -4.64 17.38 -7.77
N LEU A 137 -5.50 18.39 -7.63
CA LEU A 137 -5.30 19.47 -6.65
C LEU A 137 -5.35 18.95 -5.21
N LEU A 138 -6.26 18.03 -4.92
CA LEU A 138 -6.43 17.42 -3.61
C LEU A 138 -5.20 16.61 -3.21
N TRP A 139 -4.69 15.75 -4.10
CA TRP A 139 -3.46 14.98 -3.89
C TRP A 139 -2.26 15.89 -3.63
N SER A 140 -2.10 16.94 -4.42
CA SER A 140 -1.02 17.93 -4.24
C SER A 140 -1.08 18.60 -2.87
N ARG A 141 -2.28 19.01 -2.42
CA ARG A 141 -2.47 19.63 -1.09
C ARG A 141 -2.23 18.65 0.05
N ARG A 142 -2.69 17.40 -0.07
CA ARG A 142 -2.48 16.36 0.95
C ARG A 142 -0.99 16.06 1.11
N LEU A 143 -0.27 15.91 0.00
CA LEU A 143 1.18 15.68 0.04
C LEU A 143 1.94 16.82 0.74
N GLN A 144 1.55 18.07 0.49
CA GLN A 144 2.13 19.24 1.18
C GLN A 144 1.81 19.28 2.69
N GLY A 145 0.65 18.76 3.09
CA GLY A 145 0.22 18.69 4.49
C GLY A 145 0.75 17.49 5.26
N CYS A 146 1.29 16.47 4.58
CA CYS A 146 1.89 15.31 5.23
C CYS A 146 3.15 15.71 6.01
N ARG A 147 3.36 15.09 7.17
CA ARG A 147 4.59 15.28 7.94
C ARG A 147 5.80 14.90 7.08
N GLN A 148 6.93 15.58 7.29
CA GLN A 148 8.18 15.29 6.60
C GLN A 148 8.79 13.95 7.07
N ASN A 149 8.22 12.85 6.59
CA ASN A 149 8.68 11.50 6.84
C ASN A 149 8.77 10.75 5.50
N ILE A 150 9.99 10.40 5.11
CA ILE A 150 10.32 9.82 3.80
C ILE A 150 9.56 8.49 3.58
N GLU A 151 9.44 7.64 4.60
CA GLU A 151 8.76 6.35 4.46
C GLU A 151 7.26 6.52 4.14
N HIS A 152 6.61 7.53 4.74
CA HIS A 152 5.21 7.83 4.47
C HIS A 152 5.01 8.47 3.10
N TRP A 153 5.93 9.35 2.70
CA TRP A 153 5.89 9.97 1.37
C TRP A 153 6.05 8.92 0.29
N GLN A 154 6.99 7.99 0.47
CA GLN A 154 7.18 6.86 -0.45
C GLN A 154 5.91 6.01 -0.56
N ARG A 155 5.22 5.75 0.55
CA ARG A 155 3.95 5.00 0.55
C ARG A 155 2.81 5.70 -0.19
N LEU A 156 2.67 7.01 -0.01
CA LEU A 156 1.62 7.81 -0.66
C LEU A 156 1.90 7.97 -2.15
N LEU A 157 3.15 8.24 -2.52
CA LEU A 157 3.55 8.42 -3.92
C LEU A 157 3.50 7.14 -4.77
N MET A 158 3.39 5.96 -4.15
CA MET A 158 3.25 4.71 -4.90
C MET A 158 1.82 4.46 -5.43
N ILE A 159 0.81 5.15 -4.86
CA ILE A 159 -0.60 5.03 -5.25
C ILE A 159 -0.89 5.97 -6.41
#